data_AF-A0A6A4GCR2-F1
#
_entry.id   AF-A0A6A4GCR2-F1
#
_cell.length_a   1.000
_cell.length_b   1.000
_cell.length_c   1.000
_cell.angle_alpha   90.00
_cell.angle_beta   90.00
_cell.angle_gamma   90.00
#
_symmetry.space_group_name_H-M   'P 1'
#
loop_
_entity.id
_entity.type
_entity.pdbx_description
1 polymer ?
#
loop_
_entity_poly.entity_id
_entity_poly.type
_entity_poly.pdbx_seq_one_letter_code
_entity_poly.pdbx_strand_id
1 'polypeptide(L)'
;NWESIAIVSDWLLNFRSATSQMSTTSKPMLSSTHSTFHGLQRMLREKLKQLLQDAPPELVQGLTEVHQKLSDYYYKYDHSPFYI
;
A
#
# COMPACT_ATOMS: atom_id res chain seq x y z
N ASN A 1 4.41 -21.08 6.99
CA ASN A 1 4.29 -20.26 8.21
C ASN A 1 2.94 -19.53 8.16
N TRP A 2 1.99 -19.89 9.03
CA TRP A 2 0.61 -19.36 9.00
C TRP A 2 0.51 -17.89 9.40
N GLU A 3 1.43 -17.42 10.25
CA GLU A 3 1.48 -16.03 10.69
C GLU A 3 1.81 -15.08 9.54
N SER A 4 2.80 -15.41 8.72
CA SER A 4 3.13 -14.63 7.52
C SER A 4 1.95 -14.54 6.55
N ILE A 5 1.18 -15.63 6.40
CA ILE A 5 -0.03 -15.65 5.57
C ILE A 5 -1.09 -14.72 6.15
N ALA A 6 -1.31 -14.74 7.47
CA ALA A 6 -2.27 -13.85 8.13
C ALA A 6 -1.88 -12.37 7.96
N ILE A 7 -0.60 -12.03 8.15
CA ILE A 7 -0.07 -10.67 7.98
C ILE A 7 -0.30 -10.15 6.55
N VAL A 8 0.01 -10.97 5.55
CA VAL A 8 -0.17 -10.61 4.14
C VAL A 8 -1.64 -10.52 3.77
N SER A 9 -2.46 -11.45 4.26
CA SER A 9 -3.91 -11.47 4.01
C SER A 9 -4.60 -10.23 4.60
N ASP A 10 -4.21 -9.81 5.81
CA ASP A 10 -4.68 -8.57 6.42
C ASP A 10 -4.32 -7.35 5.57
N TRP A 11 -3.08 -7.28 5.07
CA TRP A 11 -2.69 -6.19 4.17
C TRP A 11 -3.49 -6.19 2.87
N LEU A 12 -3.67 -7.36 2.23
CA LEU A 12 -4.47 -7.51 1.00
C LEU A 12 -5.94 -7.12 1.20
N LEU A 13 -6.52 -7.44 2.35
CA LEU A 13 -7.89 -7.06 2.68
C LEU A 13 -8.03 -5.54 2.76
N ASN A 14 -7.11 -4.87 3.44
CA ASN A 14 -7.10 -3.41 3.53
C ASN A 14 -6.85 -2.77 2.16
N PHE A 15 -5.95 -3.32 1.34
CA PHE A 15 -5.72 -2.87 -0.03
C PHE A 15 -6.99 -2.98 -0.89
N ARG A 16 -7.70 -4.12 -0.82
CA ARG A 16 -8.98 -4.32 -1.50
C ARG A 16 -10.04 -3.32 -1.03
N SER A 17 -10.14 -3.07 0.28
CA SER A 17 -11.09 -2.11 0.83
C SER A 17 -10.83 -0.69 0.30
N ALA A 18 -9.58 -0.23 0.38
CA ALA A 18 -9.14 1.07 -0.13
C ALA A 18 -9.43 1.25 -1.62
N THR A 19 -9.05 0.26 -2.44
CA THR A 19 -9.27 0.31 -3.90
C THR A 19 -10.75 0.23 -4.26
N SER A 20 -11.55 -0.54 -3.52
CA SER A 20 -13.01 -0.57 -3.69
C SER A 20 -13.65 0.79 -3.41
N GLN A 21 -13.25 1.46 -2.31
CA GLN A 21 -13.72 2.81 -1.98
C GLN A 21 -13.32 3.83 -3.06
N MET A 22 -12.08 3.76 -3.55
CA MET A 22 -11.62 4.66 -4.61
C MET A 22 -12.38 4.42 -5.92
N SER A 23 -12.72 3.17 -6.24
CA SER A 23 -13.43 2.82 -7.47
C SER A 23 -14.90 3.26 -7.48
N THR A 24 -15.54 3.36 -6.31
CA THR A 24 -16.92 3.85 -6.19
C THR A 24 -17.02 5.37 -6.04
N THR A 25 -15.89 6.05 -5.86
CA THR A 25 -15.86 7.50 -5.71
C THR A 25 -15.86 8.18 -7.09
N SER A 26 -17.01 8.72 -7.50
CA SER A 26 -17.18 9.35 -8.82
C SER A 26 -16.27 10.57 -9.06
N LYS A 27 -15.94 11.31 -8.00
CA LYS A 27 -15.00 12.44 -8.02
C LYS A 27 -14.05 12.33 -6.83
N PRO A 28 -12.95 11.57 -6.95
CA PRO A 28 -12.02 11.42 -5.85
C PRO A 28 -11.38 12.76 -5.52
N MET A 29 -11.45 13.15 -4.26
CA MET A 29 -10.72 14.30 -3.77
C MET A 29 -9.24 13.91 -3.71
N LEU A 30 -8.37 14.73 -4.31
CA LEU A 30 -6.94 14.44 -4.42
C LEU A 30 -6.28 14.17 -3.06
N SER A 31 -6.65 14.96 -2.04
CA SER A 31 -6.20 14.78 -0.65
C SER A 31 -6.62 13.44 -0.05
N SER A 32 -7.80 12.94 -0.40
CA SER A 32 -8.30 11.63 0.04
C SER A 32 -7.53 10.50 -0.66
N THR A 33 -7.32 10.59 -1.97
CA THR A 33 -6.50 9.64 -2.73
C THR A 33 -5.07 9.56 -2.19
N HIS A 34 -4.47 10.72 -1.93
CA HIS A 34 -3.15 10.83 -1.33
C HIS A 34 -3.07 10.18 0.06
N SER A 35 -4.04 10.49 0.94
CA SER A 35 -4.12 9.91 2.28
C SER A 35 -4.27 8.39 2.25
N THR A 36 -5.05 7.87 1.30
CA THR A 36 -5.23 6.42 1.10
C THR A 36 -3.92 5.75 0.68
N PHE A 37 -3.20 6.28 -0.31
CA PHE A 37 -1.92 5.72 -0.73
C PHE A 37 -0.87 5.75 0.38
N HIS A 38 -0.76 6.88 1.09
CA HIS A 38 0.15 7.02 2.23
C HIS A 38 -0.21 6.03 3.36
N GLY A 39 -1.50 5.84 3.65
CA GLY A 39 -1.97 4.86 4.62
C GLY A 39 -1.59 3.43 4.27
N LEU A 40 -1.80 3.03 3.00
CA LEU A 40 -1.43 1.70 2.50
C LEU A 40 0.09 1.46 2.56
N GLN A 41 0.88 2.46 2.19
CA GLN A 41 2.34 2.39 2.25
C GLN A 41 2.86 2.24 3.69
N ARG A 42 2.34 3.05 4.62
CA ARG A 42 2.72 2.98 6.04
C ARG A 42 2.38 1.62 6.64
N MET A 43 1.19 1.11 6.35
CA MET A 43 0.76 -0.21 6.84
C MET A 43 1.62 -1.33 6.26
N LEU A 44 1.93 -1.30 4.97
CA LEU A 44 2.82 -2.28 4.33
C LEU A 44 4.22 -2.29 4.96
N ARG A 45 4.76 -1.11 5.28
CA ARG A 45 6.05 -0.98 5.97
C ARG A 45 6.04 -1.67 7.33
N GLU A 46 4.98 -1.51 8.12
CA GLU A 46 4.87 -2.18 9.43
C GLU A 46 4.73 -3.70 9.27
N LYS A 47 3.98 -4.17 8.27
CA LYS A 47 3.85 -5.60 7.97
C LYS A 47 5.19 -6.22 7.52
N LEU A 48 5.97 -5.50 6.71
CA LEU A 48 7.32 -5.90 6.32
C LEU A 48 8.25 -6.05 7.53
N LYS A 49 8.22 -5.11 8.49
CA LYS A 49 9.00 -5.23 9.73
C LYS A 49 8.65 -6.47 10.53
N GLN A 50 7.37 -6.85 10.57
CA GLN A 50 6.89 -8.05 11.27
C GLN A 50 7.33 -9.34 10.57
N LEU A 51 7.55 -9.32 9.25
CA LEU A 51 7.90 -10.49 8.44
C LEU A 51 9.40 -10.81 8.39
N LEU A 52 10.27 -9.84 8.70
CA LEU A 52 11.71 -9.91 8.43
C LEU A 52 12.50 -11.02 9.16
N GLN A 53 11.88 -11.78 10.07
CA GLN A 53 12.59 -12.85 10.80
C GLN A 53 12.44 -14.25 10.17
N ASP A 54 11.31 -14.57 9.51
CA ASP A 54 11.00 -15.95 9.09
C ASP A 54 10.21 -16.07 7.77
N ALA A 55 10.07 -14.95 7.04
CA ALA A 55 9.33 -14.96 5.77
C ALA A 55 10.21 -15.44 4.59
N PRO A 56 9.63 -16.16 3.60
CA PRO A 56 10.30 -16.49 2.36
C PRO A 56 10.85 -15.22 1.67
N PRO A 57 12.08 -15.24 1.15
CA PRO A 57 12.69 -14.08 0.48
C PRO A 57 11.84 -13.51 -0.65
N GLU A 58 11.15 -14.38 -1.41
CA GLU A 58 10.28 -13.99 -2.51
C GLU A 58 9.08 -13.18 -2.03
N LEU A 59 8.56 -13.50 -0.84
CA LEU A 59 7.46 -12.75 -0.23
C LEU A 59 7.92 -11.36 0.20
N VAL A 60 9.10 -11.26 0.84
CA VAL A 60 9.69 -9.98 1.24
C VAL A 60 9.97 -9.11 0.02
N GLN A 61 10.50 -9.70 -1.05
CA GLN A 61 10.73 -9.00 -2.31
C GLN A 61 9.42 -8.47 -2.90
N GLY A 62 8.40 -9.32 -3.06
CA GLY A 62 7.12 -8.89 -3.64
C GLY A 62 6.47 -7.76 -2.85
N LEU A 63 6.49 -7.83 -1.51
CA LEU A 63 5.97 -6.74 -0.66
C LEU A 63 6.82 -5.47 -0.75
N THR A 64 8.13 -5.58 -0.93
CA THR A 64 9.02 -4.43 -1.14
C THR A 64 8.75 -3.75 -2.47
N GLU A 65 8.56 -4.52 -3.54
CA GLU A 65 8.18 -4.00 -4.87
C GLU A 65 6.84 -3.28 -4.84
N VAL A 66 5.85 -3.85 -4.13
CA VAL A 66 4.55 -3.20 -3.91
C VAL A 66 4.71 -1.89 -3.15
N HIS A 67 5.52 -1.86 -2.09
CA HIS A 67 5.79 -0.64 -1.33
C HIS A 67 6.43 0.44 -2.21
N GLN A 68 7.40 0.07 -3.04
CA GLN A 68 8.02 0.98 -4.00
C GLN A 68 6.98 1.52 -4.99
N LYS A 69 6.16 0.65 -5.57
CA LYS A 69 5.14 1.06 -6.55
C LYS A 69 4.11 2.02 -5.95
N LEU A 70 3.70 1.81 -4.69
CA LEU A 70 2.83 2.75 -3.97
C LEU A 70 3.53 4.11 -3.77
N SER A 71 4.82 4.10 -3.43
CA SER A 71 5.63 5.31 -3.31
C SER A 71 5.75 6.04 -4.64
N ASP A 72 5.94 5.34 -5.76
CA ASP A 72 6.03 5.96 -7.09
C ASP A 72 4.72 6.64 -7.47
N TYR A 73 3.56 6.03 -7.16
CA TYR A 73 2.27 6.68 -7.33
C TYR A 73 2.18 7.94 -6.48
N TYR A 74 2.57 7.87 -5.21
CA TYR A 74 2.60 9.01 -4.30
C TYR A 74 3.43 10.18 -4.86
N TYR A 75 4.67 9.94 -5.28
CA TYR A 75 5.55 10.99 -5.83
C TYR A 75 5.06 11.53 -7.18
N LYS A 76 4.44 10.70 -8.03
CA LYS A 76 3.84 11.19 -9.28
C LYS A 76 2.72 12.21 -9.04
N TYR A 77 1.98 12.05 -7.95
CA TYR A 77 0.98 13.03 -7.56
C TYR A 77 1.66 14.32 -7.09
N ASP A 78 2.62 14.23 -6.17
CA ASP A 78 3.33 15.39 -5.61
C ASP A 78 4.03 16.28 -6.66
N HIS A 79 4.57 15.67 -7.73
CA HIS A 79 5.21 16.38 -8.84
C HIS A 79 4.26 16.86 -9.96
N SER A 80 2.96 16.63 -9.83
CA SER A 80 1.98 17.04 -10.84
C SER A 80 1.86 18.57 -10.89
N PRO A 81 1.84 19.24 -12.06
CA PRO A 81 1.61 20.69 -12.13
C PRO A 81 0.19 21.11 -11.70
N PHE A 82 -0.69 20.15 -11.41
CA PHE A 82 -2.00 20.37 -10.79
C PHE A 82 -1.95 20.35 -9.25
N TYR A 83 -0.75 20.20 -8.66
CA TYR A 83 -0.44 20.21 -7.22
C TYR A 83 0.04 21.61 -6.75
N ILE A 84 -0.68 22.67 -7.14
CA ILE A 84 -0.44 24.05 -6.66
C ILE A 84 -1.47 24.41 -5.60
#